data_AF-A0A7J9YQX2-F1
#
_entry.id   AF-A0A7J9YQX2-F1
#
_cell.length_a   1.000
_cell.length_b   1.000
_cell.length_c   1.000
_cell.angle_alpha   90.00
_cell.angle_beta   90.00
_cell.angle_gamma   90.00
#
_symmetry.space_group_name_H-M   'P 1'
#
loop_
_entity.id
_entity.type
_entity.pdbx_description
1 polymer ?
#
loop_
_entity_poly.entity_id
_entity_poly.type
_entity_poly.pdbx_seq_one_letter_code
_entity_poly.pdbx_strand_id
1 'polypeptide(L)'
;MTTLAVTFYDVVVWLHISAVVVAFGVTFGYGAYIALAARKHPRSIPAVLEAQTMINRTMVTIGGLLILVTGIYLAADRWDFADFFVGWGIIAIIVLLGLVHGFFVPNDRRALEAAKHDIEAAGDGPVTFGKRFQRASMAGARVGPIAGLIVIVTIYVMTAKPFL
;
A
#
# COMPACT_ATOMS: atom_id res chain seq x y z
N MET A 1 36.07 17.80 16.86
CA MET A 1 34.92 17.00 16.41
C MET A 1 33.66 17.73 16.85
N THR A 2 32.88 18.26 15.90
CA THR A 2 31.58 18.87 16.21
C THR A 2 30.60 17.74 16.44
N THR A 3 30.09 17.57 17.66
CA THR A 3 28.98 16.68 17.93
C THR A 3 27.72 17.30 17.34
N LEU A 4 27.20 16.73 16.25
CA LEU A 4 25.87 17.08 15.75
C LEU A 4 24.84 16.61 16.78
N ALA A 5 24.15 17.56 17.42
CA ALA A 5 23.05 17.25 18.31
C ALA A 5 21.86 16.77 17.47
N VAL A 6 21.31 15.59 17.81
CA VAL A 6 20.06 15.10 17.22
C VAL A 6 18.94 16.05 17.64
N THR A 7 18.27 16.64 16.66
CA THR A 7 17.12 17.52 16.89
C THR A 7 15.82 16.72 16.86
N PHE A 8 14.75 17.29 17.42
CA PHE A 8 13.42 16.68 17.35
C PHE A 8 12.96 16.46 15.91
N TYR A 9 13.31 17.37 14.99
CA TYR A 9 13.06 17.20 13.56
C TYR A 9 13.71 15.96 12.98
N ASP A 10 14.94 15.64 13.36
CA ASP A 10 15.64 14.42 12.89
C ASP A 10 14.89 13.16 13.33
N VAL A 11 14.33 13.16 14.54
CA VAL A 11 13.48 12.08 15.05
C VAL A 11 12.20 11.95 14.23
N VAL A 12 11.55 13.07 13.88
CA VAL A 12 10.31 13.01 13.08
C VAL A 12 10.60 12.59 11.63
N VAL A 13 11.72 13.00 11.04
CA VAL A 13 12.16 12.51 9.72
C VAL A 13 12.35 11.00 9.75
N TRP A 14 13.06 10.48 10.76
CA TRP A 14 13.23 9.03 10.94
C TRP A 14 11.88 8.31 11.05
N LEU A 15 10.96 8.84 11.85
CA LEU A 15 9.63 8.26 12.04
C LEU A 15 8.82 8.26 10.73
N HIS A 16 8.84 9.37 9.99
CA HIS A 16 8.15 9.52 8.72
C HIS A 16 8.64 8.48 7.70
N ILE A 17 9.96 8.37 7.51
CA ILE A 17 10.57 7.42 6.57
C ILE A 17 10.27 5.98 7.00
N SER A 18 10.40 5.68 8.30
CA SER A 18 10.09 4.34 8.84
C SER A 18 8.63 3.98 8.59
N ALA A 19 7.71 4.94 8.76
CA ALA A 19 6.29 4.73 8.47
C ALA A 19 6.04 4.41 6.98
N VAL A 20 6.73 5.08 6.04
CA VAL A 20 6.66 4.76 4.60
C VAL A 20 7.07 3.31 4.33
N VAL A 21 8.20 2.87 4.89
CA VAL A 21 8.72 1.51 4.68
C VAL A 21 7.77 0.46 5.25
N VAL A 22 7.28 0.66 6.48
CA VAL A 22 6.38 -0.28 7.14
C VAL A 22 5.00 -0.32 6.47
N ALA A 23 4.48 0.84 6.06
CA ALA A 23 3.18 0.92 5.40
C ALA A 23 3.18 0.22 4.04
N PHE A 24 4.18 0.50 3.20
CA PHE A 24 4.13 0.14 1.78
C PHE A 24 5.00 -1.06 1.41
N GLY A 25 6.02 -1.41 2.21
CA GLY A 25 7.01 -2.43 1.83
C GLY A 25 6.41 -3.79 1.45
N VAL A 26 5.47 -4.29 2.25
CA VAL A 26 4.80 -5.58 1.99
C VAL A 26 3.88 -5.54 0.76
N THR A 27 3.37 -4.37 0.38
CA THR A 27 2.37 -4.23 -0.68
C THR A 27 2.93 -4.54 -2.07
N PHE A 28 4.23 -4.31 -2.28
CA PHE A 28 4.94 -4.71 -3.50
C PHE A 28 4.97 -6.24 -3.70
N GLY A 29 4.81 -7.02 -2.64
CA GLY A 29 4.79 -8.48 -2.69
C GLY A 29 3.43 -9.10 -3.01
N TYR A 30 2.31 -8.37 -2.84
CA TYR A 30 0.96 -8.94 -2.92
C TYR A 30 0.67 -9.70 -4.22
N GLY A 31 1.04 -9.12 -5.37
CA GLY A 31 0.86 -9.76 -6.67
C GLY A 31 1.58 -11.10 -6.77
N ALA A 32 2.79 -11.20 -6.20
CA ALA A 32 3.56 -12.44 -6.20
C ALA A 32 2.91 -13.51 -5.31
N TYR A 33 2.48 -13.15 -4.10
CA TYR A 33 1.84 -14.08 -3.16
C TYR A 33 0.49 -14.59 -3.70
N ILE A 34 -0.35 -13.70 -4.25
CA ILE A 34 -1.62 -14.10 -4.87
C ILE A 34 -1.37 -15.00 -6.07
N ALA A 35 -0.44 -14.66 -6.96
CA ALA A 35 -0.14 -15.47 -8.14
C ALA A 35 0.40 -16.86 -7.75
N LEU A 36 1.26 -16.94 -6.74
CA LEU A 36 1.78 -18.20 -6.22
C LEU A 36 0.65 -19.07 -5.65
N ALA A 37 -0.18 -18.50 -4.78
CA ALA A 37 -1.31 -19.21 -4.18
C ALA A 37 -2.30 -19.67 -5.25
N ALA A 38 -2.66 -18.82 -6.20
CA ALA A 38 -3.64 -19.15 -7.24
C ALA A 38 -3.18 -20.31 -8.13
N ARG A 39 -1.87 -20.41 -8.37
CA ARG A 39 -1.28 -21.44 -9.24
C ARG A 39 -0.99 -22.75 -8.53
N LYS A 40 -0.44 -22.70 -7.31
CA LYS A 40 0.07 -23.88 -6.60
C LYS A 40 -0.81 -24.34 -5.43
N HIS A 41 -1.54 -23.42 -4.81
CA HIS A 41 -2.31 -23.66 -3.60
C HIS A 41 -3.67 -22.95 -3.66
N PRO A 42 -4.53 -23.24 -4.66
CA PRO A 42 -5.74 -22.45 -4.89
C PRO A 42 -6.67 -22.41 -3.67
N ARG A 43 -6.70 -23.47 -2.86
CA ARG A 43 -7.46 -23.50 -1.60
C ARG A 43 -6.97 -22.52 -0.53
N SER A 44 -5.74 -22.00 -0.61
CA SER A 44 -5.22 -21.00 0.34
C SER A 44 -5.50 -19.55 -0.07
N ILE A 45 -6.05 -19.31 -1.26
CA ILE A 45 -6.36 -17.96 -1.75
C ILE A 45 -7.21 -17.14 -0.76
N PRO A 46 -8.26 -17.70 -0.12
CA PRO A 46 -9.02 -16.94 0.87
C PRO A 46 -8.15 -16.40 2.01
N ALA A 47 -7.25 -17.22 2.55
CA ALA A 47 -6.34 -16.81 3.62
C ALA A 47 -5.37 -15.71 3.16
N VAL A 48 -4.86 -15.79 1.92
CA VAL A 48 -3.98 -14.76 1.35
C VAL A 48 -4.71 -13.42 1.20
N LEU A 49 -5.95 -13.44 0.69
CA LEU A 49 -6.76 -12.23 0.52
C LEU A 49 -7.21 -11.63 1.86
N GLU A 50 -7.51 -12.45 2.86
CA GLU A 50 -7.80 -12.00 4.22
C GLU A 50 -6.59 -11.34 4.86
N ALA A 51 -5.40 -11.95 4.74
CA ALA A 51 -4.15 -11.35 5.21
C ALA A 51 -3.85 -10.02 4.52
N GLN A 52 -3.99 -9.95 3.19
CA GLN A 52 -3.85 -8.70 2.44
C GLN A 52 -4.84 -7.63 2.90
N THR A 53 -6.11 -7.99 3.08
CA THR A 53 -7.15 -7.05 3.55
C THR A 53 -6.83 -6.54 4.95
N MET A 54 -6.36 -7.41 5.84
CA MET A 54 -5.93 -7.04 7.19
C MET A 54 -4.78 -6.04 7.12
N ILE A 55 -3.69 -6.35 6.40
CA ILE A 55 -2.53 -5.47 6.25
C ILE A 55 -2.95 -4.11 5.68
N ASN A 56 -3.81 -4.10 4.67
CA ASN A 56 -4.34 -2.85 4.09
C ASN A 56 -5.09 -2.02 5.12
N ARG A 57 -5.91 -2.63 5.98
CA ARG A 57 -6.66 -1.90 7.01
C ARG A 57 -5.82 -1.47 8.19
N THR A 58 -4.79 -2.24 8.55
CA THR A 58 -3.96 -1.95 9.72
C THR A 58 -2.70 -1.23 9.31
N MET A 59 -1.71 -1.93 8.76
CA MET A 59 -0.39 -1.40 8.46
C MET A 59 -0.43 -0.23 7.47
N VAL A 60 -1.17 -0.37 6.36
CA VAL A 60 -1.22 0.69 5.34
C VAL A 60 -1.98 1.91 5.84
N THR A 61 -3.13 1.72 6.50
CA THR A 61 -3.91 2.85 7.07
C THR A 61 -3.15 3.56 8.19
N ILE A 62 -2.67 2.82 9.20
CA ILE A 62 -1.97 3.40 10.35
C ILE A 62 -0.69 4.07 9.88
N GLY A 63 0.09 3.39 9.04
CA GLY A 63 1.29 3.95 8.45
C GLY A 63 0.99 5.18 7.60
N GLY A 64 -0.06 5.15 6.78
CA GLY A 64 -0.49 6.30 5.98
C GLY A 64 -0.90 7.51 6.81
N LEU A 65 -1.60 7.30 7.93
CA LEU A 65 -1.92 8.36 8.89
C LEU A 65 -0.65 8.92 9.56
N LEU A 66 0.28 8.05 9.96
CA LEU A 66 1.56 8.48 10.52
C LEU A 66 2.37 9.31 9.51
N ILE A 67 2.44 8.87 8.25
CA ILE A 67 3.09 9.59 7.15
C ILE A 67 2.45 10.97 6.97
N LEU A 68 1.12 11.05 6.95
CA LEU A 68 0.42 12.32 6.79
C LEU A 68 0.71 13.28 7.95
N VAL A 69 0.54 12.82 9.20
CA VAL A 69 0.73 13.66 10.40
C VAL A 69 2.18 14.14 10.51
N THR A 70 3.13 13.21 10.35
CA THR A 70 4.56 13.58 10.41
C THR A 70 4.97 14.44 9.21
N GLY A 71 4.42 14.22 8.03
CA GLY A 71 4.66 15.05 6.84
C GLY A 71 4.17 16.49 7.03
N ILE A 72 2.99 16.67 7.60
CA ILE A 72 2.45 18.00 7.95
C ILE A 72 3.35 18.70 8.96
N TYR A 73 3.81 18.00 9.99
CA TYR A 73 4.75 18.55 10.97
C TYR A 73 6.05 18.99 10.30
N LEU A 74 6.67 18.12 9.49
CA LEU A 74 7.94 18.43 8.82
C LEU A 74 7.79 19.63 7.89
N ALA A 75 6.67 19.72 7.17
CA ALA A 75 6.35 20.88 6.34
C ALA A 75 6.26 22.16 7.20
N ALA A 76 5.40 22.18 8.21
CA ALA A 76 5.20 23.36 9.05
C ALA A 76 6.46 23.85 9.80
N ASP A 77 7.40 22.95 10.09
CA ASP A 77 8.60 23.25 10.88
C ASP A 77 9.75 23.84 10.04
N ARG A 78 9.92 23.42 8.77
CA ARG A 78 11.09 23.80 7.94
C ARG A 78 10.81 24.07 6.47
N TRP A 79 9.59 23.91 5.98
CA TRP A 79 9.24 24.05 4.55
C TRP A 79 7.99 24.91 4.35
N ASP A 80 7.71 25.29 3.11
CA ASP A 80 6.45 25.97 2.77
C ASP A 80 5.45 24.95 2.20
N PHE A 81 4.16 25.09 2.52
CA PHE A 81 3.11 24.29 1.89
C PHE A 81 2.95 24.59 0.40
N ALA A 82 3.47 25.74 -0.07
CA ALA A 82 3.57 26.08 -1.48
C ALA A 82 4.72 25.33 -2.20
N ASP A 83 5.64 24.70 -1.47
CA ASP A 83 6.73 23.95 -2.09
C ASP A 83 6.19 22.75 -2.87
N PHE A 84 6.69 22.57 -4.10
CA PHE A 84 6.20 21.54 -5.02
C PHE A 84 6.22 20.13 -4.40
N PHE A 85 7.33 19.74 -3.76
CA PHE A 85 7.45 18.41 -3.15
C PHE A 85 6.49 18.21 -1.97
N VAL A 86 6.14 19.26 -1.22
CA VAL A 86 5.15 19.18 -0.13
C VAL A 86 3.77 18.90 -0.73
N GLY A 87 3.37 19.68 -1.73
CA GLY A 87 2.11 19.47 -2.46
C GLY A 87 2.02 18.09 -3.10
N TRP A 88 3.10 17.64 -3.76
CA TRP A 88 3.20 16.30 -4.33
C TRP A 88 2.97 15.21 -3.27
N GLY A 89 3.65 15.30 -2.12
CA GLY A 89 3.51 14.33 -1.03
C GLY A 89 2.09 14.23 -0.49
N ILE A 90 1.45 15.37 -0.27
CA ILE A 90 0.06 15.45 0.22
C ILE A 90 -0.90 14.81 -0.79
N ILE A 91 -0.77 15.13 -2.08
CA ILE A 91 -1.60 14.54 -3.13
C ILE A 91 -1.36 13.02 -3.20
N ALA A 92 -0.09 12.59 -3.19
CA ALA A 92 0.26 11.17 -3.26
C ALA A 92 -0.35 10.38 -2.10
N ILE A 93 -0.25 10.85 -0.85
CA ILE A 93 -0.81 10.12 0.29
C ILE A 93 -2.35 10.10 0.27
N ILE A 94 -3.00 11.18 -0.15
CA ILE A 94 -4.46 11.22 -0.33
C ILE A 94 -4.90 10.20 -1.39
N VAL A 95 -4.23 10.16 -2.53
CA VAL A 95 -4.52 9.21 -3.60
C VAL A 95 -4.30 7.78 -3.13
N LEU A 96 -3.20 7.49 -2.43
CA LEU A 96 -2.90 6.14 -1.93
C LEU A 96 -3.93 5.68 -0.88
N LEU A 97 -4.28 6.52 0.10
CA LEU A 97 -5.33 6.20 1.07
C LEU A 97 -6.70 6.03 0.40
N GLY A 98 -7.01 6.89 -0.58
CA GLY A 98 -8.21 6.79 -1.40
C GLY A 98 -8.26 5.47 -2.19
N LEU A 99 -7.15 5.03 -2.77
CA LEU A 99 -7.04 3.74 -3.45
C LEU A 99 -7.21 2.56 -2.48
N VAL A 100 -6.58 2.61 -1.32
CA VAL A 100 -6.70 1.54 -0.30
C VAL A 100 -8.15 1.35 0.13
N HIS A 101 -8.82 2.43 0.53
CA HIS A 101 -10.18 2.35 1.08
C HIS A 101 -11.28 2.31 0.02
N GLY A 102 -11.10 3.02 -1.09
CA GLY A 102 -12.07 3.12 -2.17
C GLY A 102 -11.99 2.00 -3.20
N PHE A 103 -10.81 1.38 -3.40
CA PHE A 103 -10.60 0.37 -4.44
C PHE A 103 -10.08 -0.97 -3.90
N PHE A 104 -8.90 -1.01 -3.27
CA PHE A 104 -8.24 -2.28 -2.92
C PHE A 104 -9.06 -3.10 -1.92
N VAL A 105 -9.44 -2.52 -0.78
CA VAL A 105 -10.22 -3.25 0.24
C VAL A 105 -11.57 -3.76 -0.30
N PRO A 106 -12.37 -2.95 -1.04
CA PRO A 106 -13.57 -3.45 -1.69
C PRO A 106 -13.31 -4.54 -2.74
N ASN A 107 -12.27 -4.39 -3.55
CA ASN A 107 -11.91 -5.37 -4.58
C ASN A 107 -11.48 -6.71 -3.97
N ASP A 108 -10.67 -6.67 -2.92
CA ASP A 108 -10.19 -7.87 -2.21
C ASP A 108 -11.34 -8.64 -1.57
N ARG A 109 -12.32 -7.95 -0.98
CA ARG A 109 -13.57 -8.57 -0.49
C ARG A 109 -14.33 -9.27 -1.61
N ARG A 110 -14.49 -8.64 -2.77
CA ARG A 110 -15.19 -9.24 -3.92
C ARG A 110 -14.43 -10.47 -4.46
N ALA A 111 -13.10 -10.41 -4.48
CA ALA A 111 -12.25 -11.54 -4.86
C ALA A 111 -12.37 -12.70 -3.85
N LEU A 112 -12.38 -12.38 -2.55
CA LEU A 112 -12.50 -13.35 -1.47
C LEU A 112 -13.84 -14.09 -1.52
N GLU A 113 -14.94 -13.38 -1.67
CA GLU A 113 -16.28 -13.97 -1.81
C GLU A 113 -16.35 -14.90 -3.04
N ALA A 114 -15.79 -14.46 -4.17
CA ALA A 114 -15.76 -15.28 -5.38
C ALA A 114 -14.90 -16.54 -5.20
N ALA A 115 -13.73 -16.42 -4.56
CA ALA A 115 -12.86 -17.55 -4.30
C ALA A 115 -13.50 -18.57 -3.35
N LYS A 116 -14.18 -18.12 -2.29
CA LYS A 116 -14.89 -19.01 -1.36
C LYS A 116 -15.98 -19.80 -2.08
N HIS A 117 -16.80 -19.12 -2.87
CA HIS A 117 -17.83 -19.75 -3.69
C HIS A 117 -17.27 -20.80 -4.67
N ASP A 118 -16.18 -20.46 -5.39
CA ASP A 118 -15.57 -21.39 -6.35
C ASP A 118 -14.92 -22.62 -5.67
N ILE A 119 -14.37 -22.44 -4.46
CA ILE A 119 -13.83 -23.54 -3.65
C ILE A 119 -14.95 -24.43 -3.12
N GLU A 120 -16.03 -23.84 -2.60
CA GLU A 120 -17.21 -24.57 -2.14
C GLU A 120 -17.84 -25.39 -3.27
N ALA A 121 -17.99 -24.81 -4.46
CA ALA A 121 -18.52 -25.49 -5.64
C ALA A 121 -17.63 -26.65 -6.12
N ALA A 122 -16.32 -26.59 -5.88
CA ALA A 122 -15.37 -27.64 -6.26
C ALA A 122 -15.41 -28.84 -5.28
N GLY A 123 -15.87 -28.65 -4.04
CA GLY A 123 -15.79 -29.65 -2.98
C GLY A 123 -14.35 -30.16 -2.78
N ASP A 124 -14.17 -31.48 -2.80
CA ASP A 124 -12.86 -32.14 -2.72
C ASP A 124 -12.11 -32.16 -4.07
N GLY A 125 -12.79 -31.80 -5.17
CA GLY A 125 -12.24 -31.79 -6.51
C GLY A 125 -11.20 -30.68 -6.77
N PRO A 126 -10.63 -30.62 -7.98
CA PRO A 126 -9.72 -29.54 -8.36
C PRO A 126 -10.44 -28.18 -8.41
N VAL A 127 -9.86 -27.18 -7.76
CA VAL A 127 -10.42 -25.81 -7.73
C VAL A 127 -10.10 -25.10 -9.05
N THR A 128 -11.12 -24.53 -9.68
CA THR A 128 -10.96 -23.67 -10.86
C THR A 128 -11.66 -22.34 -10.60
N PHE A 129 -10.90 -21.24 -10.69
CA PHE A 129 -11.46 -19.92 -10.42
C PHE A 129 -12.24 -19.37 -11.61
N GLY A 130 -13.48 -18.97 -11.33
CA GLY A 130 -14.41 -18.44 -12.32
C GLY A 130 -14.15 -16.99 -12.70
N LYS A 131 -15.00 -16.46 -13.60
CA LYS A 131 -14.89 -15.11 -14.17
C LYS A 131 -14.94 -14.00 -13.11
N ARG A 132 -15.71 -14.19 -12.02
CA ARG A 132 -15.85 -13.18 -10.95
C ARG A 132 -14.53 -12.97 -10.22
N PHE A 133 -13.86 -14.06 -9.82
CA PHE A 133 -12.53 -14.01 -9.22
C PHE A 133 -11.51 -13.42 -10.18
N GLN A 134 -11.47 -13.91 -11.42
CA GLN A 134 -10.52 -13.45 -12.44
C GLN A 134 -10.63 -11.94 -12.69
N ARG A 135 -11.86 -11.40 -12.80
CA ARG A 135 -12.07 -9.95 -12.99
C ARG A 135 -11.52 -9.13 -11.82
N ALA A 136 -11.80 -9.53 -10.58
CA ALA A 136 -11.31 -8.81 -9.40
C ALA A 136 -9.78 -8.93 -9.26
N SER A 137 -9.23 -10.10 -9.54
CA SER A 137 -7.77 -10.34 -9.53
C SER A 137 -7.07 -9.50 -10.60
N MET A 138 -7.60 -9.45 -11.83
CA MET A 138 -7.05 -8.62 -12.91
C MET A 138 -7.15 -7.12 -12.63
N ALA A 139 -8.24 -6.67 -11.99
CA ALA A 139 -8.37 -5.28 -11.58
C ALA A 139 -7.27 -4.92 -10.55
N GLY A 140 -7.07 -5.76 -9.53
CA GLY A 140 -5.98 -5.60 -8.57
C GLY A 140 -4.60 -5.62 -9.23
N ALA A 141 -4.35 -6.55 -10.14
CA ALA A 141 -3.08 -6.69 -10.85
C ALA A 141 -2.74 -5.48 -11.77
N ARG A 142 -3.74 -4.72 -12.22
CA ARG A 142 -3.54 -3.51 -13.01
C ARG A 142 -3.32 -2.27 -12.16
N VAL A 143 -4.09 -2.11 -11.08
CA VAL A 143 -4.02 -0.92 -10.23
C VAL A 143 -2.84 -0.99 -9.24
N GLY A 144 -2.44 -2.19 -8.82
CA GLY A 144 -1.30 -2.40 -7.92
C GLY A 144 0.00 -1.75 -8.41
N PRO A 145 0.46 -2.04 -9.65
CA PRO A 145 1.66 -1.41 -10.21
C PRO A 145 1.57 0.12 -10.30
N ILE A 146 0.38 0.68 -10.56
CA ILE A 146 0.17 2.13 -10.59
C ILE A 146 0.37 2.73 -9.19
N ALA A 147 -0.21 2.11 -8.16
CA ALA A 147 0.01 2.54 -6.78
C ALA A 147 1.49 2.42 -6.36
N GLY A 148 2.15 1.33 -6.74
CA GLY A 148 3.59 1.14 -6.52
C GLY A 148 4.45 2.21 -7.21
N LEU A 149 4.09 2.58 -8.44
CA LEU A 149 4.77 3.66 -9.15
C LEU A 149 4.60 5.02 -8.46
N ILE A 150 3.39 5.32 -7.97
CA ILE A 150 3.15 6.54 -7.17
C ILE A 150 4.09 6.57 -5.95
N VAL A 151 4.23 5.46 -5.23
CA VAL A 151 5.13 5.36 -4.07
C VAL A 151 6.59 5.62 -4.50
N ILE A 152 7.07 4.95 -5.55
CA ILE A 152 8.47 5.09 -6.02
C ILE A 152 8.77 6.52 -6.48
N VAL A 153 7.88 7.11 -7.28
CA VAL A 153 8.05 8.49 -7.75
C VAL A 153 8.00 9.47 -6.57
N THR A 154 7.12 9.24 -5.60
CA THR A 154 7.05 10.07 -4.39
C THR A 154 8.32 9.99 -3.56
N ILE A 155 8.91 8.80 -3.41
CA ILE A 155 10.22 8.67 -2.76
C ILE A 155 11.26 9.48 -3.52
N TYR A 156 11.34 9.36 -4.85
CA TYR A 156 12.29 10.13 -5.66
C TYR A 156 12.11 11.64 -5.45
N VAL A 157 10.90 12.18 -5.63
CA VAL A 157 10.59 13.61 -5.44
C VAL A 157 10.97 14.09 -4.04
N MET A 158 10.67 13.30 -2.99
CA MET A 158 11.00 13.64 -1.61
C MET A 158 12.49 13.58 -1.29
N THR A 159 13.25 12.71 -1.97
CA THR A 159 14.70 12.60 -1.80
C THR A 159 15.48 13.62 -2.61
N ALA A 160 14.93 14.08 -3.73
CA ALA A 160 15.56 15.06 -4.61
C ALA A 160 15.33 16.53 -4.18
N LYS A 161 14.58 16.78 -3.10
CA LYS A 161 14.38 18.13 -2.57
C LYS A 161 15.72 18.80 -2.18
N PRO A 162 15.87 20.13 -2.31
CA PRO A 162 14.90 21.10 -2.83
C PRO A 162 15.00 21.30 -4.36
N PHE A 163 15.67 20.40 -5.08
CA PHE A 163 16.11 20.64 -6.45
C PHE A 163 15.01 20.42 -7.53
N LEU A 164 13.75 20.29 -7.10
CA LEU A 164 12.54 20.12 -7.92
C LEU A 164 11.45 21.10 -7.47
#